data_AF-A0A9E2UJN2-F1
#
_entry.id   AF-A0A9E2UJN2-F1
#
_cell.length_a   1.000
_cell.length_b   1.000
_cell.length_c   1.000
_cell.angle_alpha   90.00
_cell.angle_beta   90.00
_cell.angle_gamma   90.00
#
_symmetry.space_group_name_H-M   'P 1'
#
loop_
_entity.id
_entity.type
_entity.pdbx_description
1 polymer ?
#
loop_
_entity_poly.entity_id
_entity_poly.type
_entity_poly.pdbx_seq_one_letter_code
_entity_poly.pdbx_strand_id
1 'polypeptide(L)'
;ESMFSCESDASKVALVHLVARLRAGGFRLLDTQFLTPHLARFGGIEISRRHYHRLLAEALSYRAVFSSTLPEDAGGDPLAVLQSSTLTS
;
A
#
# COMPACT_ATOMS: atom_id res chain seq x y z
N GLU A 1 3.14 9.00 -14.33
CA GLU A 1 3.09 10.38 -13.81
C GLU A 1 4.11 10.54 -12.68
N SER A 2 4.68 11.74 -12.50
CA SER A 2 5.80 12.02 -11.59
C SER A 2 5.32 12.48 -10.21
N MET A 3 5.80 11.86 -9.14
CA MET A 3 5.56 12.26 -7.76
C MET A 3 6.70 13.20 -7.34
N PHE A 4 6.49 14.51 -7.41
CA PHE A 4 7.44 15.50 -6.90
C PHE A 4 7.31 15.58 -5.37
N SER A 5 8.41 15.36 -4.63
CA SER A 5 8.50 15.68 -3.19
C SER A 5 9.42 16.87 -2.99
N CYS A 6 8.94 17.91 -2.29
CA CYS A 6 9.72 19.12 -1.98
C CYS A 6 10.94 18.87 -1.07
N GLU A 7 10.98 17.75 -0.35
CA GLU A 7 12.03 17.37 0.59
C GLU A 7 12.31 15.87 0.45
N SER A 8 13.57 15.47 0.59
CA SER A 8 13.99 14.06 0.66
C SER A 8 13.26 13.37 1.84
N ASP A 9 12.77 12.14 1.65
CA ASP A 9 11.99 11.33 2.61
C ASP A 9 10.49 11.62 2.79
N ALA A 10 9.97 12.77 2.33
CA ALA A 10 8.53 13.05 2.42
C ALA A 10 7.67 12.06 1.60
N SER A 11 8.15 11.67 0.41
CA SER A 11 7.50 10.70 -0.48
C SER A 11 7.42 9.29 0.14
N LYS A 12 8.43 8.89 0.92
CA LYS A 12 8.46 7.62 1.66
C LYS A 12 7.40 7.59 2.76
N VAL A 13 7.35 8.64 3.57
CA VAL A 13 6.37 8.77 4.65
C VAL A 13 4.96 8.78 4.06
N ALA A 14 4.72 9.57 3.00
CA ALA A 14 3.44 9.60 2.29
C ALA A 14 3.01 8.22 1.77
N LEU A 15 3.92 7.46 1.15
CA LEU A 15 3.62 6.13 0.65
C LEU A 15 3.30 5.13 1.78
N VAL A 16 4.05 5.16 2.87
CA VAL A 16 3.79 4.33 4.06
C VAL A 16 2.40 4.62 4.63
N HIS A 17 2.07 5.90 4.81
CA HIS A 17 0.74 6.29 5.30
C HIS A 17 -0.37 5.92 4.31
N LEU A 18 -0.14 6.05 3.00
CA LEU A 18 -1.10 5.63 1.98
C LEU A 18 -1.36 4.13 2.09
N VAL A 19 -0.31 3.30 2.12
CA VAL A 19 -0.45 1.85 2.23
C VAL A 19 -1.19 1.46 3.52
N ALA A 20 -0.87 2.10 4.65
CA ALA A 20 -1.57 1.86 5.91
C ALA A 20 -3.07 2.17 5.81
N ARG A 21 -3.44 3.31 5.19
CA ARG A 21 -4.85 3.68 4.96
C ARG A 21 -5.57 2.71 4.03
N LEU A 22 -4.92 2.31 2.93
CA LEU A 22 -5.48 1.36 1.98
C LEU A 22 -5.75 0.00 2.67
N ARG A 23 -4.82 -0.47 3.51
CA ARG A 23 -5.04 -1.70 4.30
C ARG A 23 -6.21 -1.56 5.27
N ALA A 24 -6.27 -0.47 6.04
CA ALA A 24 -7.37 -0.20 6.96
C ALA A 24 -8.73 -0.09 6.23
N GLY A 25 -8.72 0.45 5.01
CA GLY A 25 -9.90 0.58 4.14
C GLY A 25 -10.32 -0.71 3.43
N GLY A 26 -9.62 -1.83 3.62
CA GLY A 26 -9.94 -3.12 2.98
C GLY A 26 -9.48 -3.23 1.52
N PHE A 27 -8.60 -2.34 1.04
CA PHE A 27 -8.01 -2.46 -0.29
C PHE A 27 -7.04 -3.65 -0.35
N ARG A 28 -7.10 -4.40 -1.46
CA ARG A 28 -6.35 -5.65 -1.64
C ARG A 28 -5.25 -5.57 -2.69
N LEU A 29 -5.25 -4.52 -3.52
CA LEU A 29 -4.29 -4.33 -4.61
C LEU A 29 -3.93 -2.84 -4.73
N LEU A 30 -2.62 -2.54 -4.76
CA LEU A 30 -2.07 -1.22 -5.09
C LEU A 30 -1.17 -1.40 -6.31
N ASP A 31 -1.52 -0.72 -7.39
CA ASP A 31 -0.80 -0.76 -8.67
C ASP A 31 0.05 0.51 -8.82
N THR A 32 1.35 0.34 -9.02
CA THR A 32 2.29 1.45 -9.22
C THR A 32 2.69 1.64 -10.68
N GLN A 33 2.12 0.88 -11.61
CA GLN A 33 2.38 0.82 -13.05
C GLN A 33 3.81 0.39 -13.44
N PHE A 34 4.83 0.92 -12.77
CA PHE A 34 6.24 0.57 -12.92
C PHE A 34 6.87 0.37 -11.55
N LEU A 35 7.64 -0.72 -11.39
CA LEU A 35 8.42 -0.91 -10.17
C LEU A 35 9.66 -0.03 -10.26
N THR A 36 9.82 0.88 -9.29
CA THR A 36 11.07 1.62 -9.10
C THR A 36 11.87 1.00 -7.95
N PRO A 37 13.20 1.18 -7.89
CA PRO A 37 14.00 0.74 -6.74
C PRO A 37 13.48 1.32 -5.41
N HIS A 38 12.91 2.52 -5.44
CA HIS A 38 12.27 3.12 -4.27
C HIS A 38 11.05 2.30 -3.82
N LEU A 39 10.14 1.94 -4.74
CA LEU A 39 8.94 1.15 -4.45
C LEU A 39 9.25 -0.30 -4.04
N ALA A 40 10.28 -0.90 -4.63
CA ALA A 40 10.72 -2.26 -4.28
C ALA A 40 11.12 -2.37 -2.80
N ARG A 41 11.72 -1.32 -2.23
CA ARG A 41 12.07 -1.25 -0.79
C ARG A 41 10.87 -1.27 0.15
N PHE A 42 9.66 -1.01 -0.35
CA PHE A 42 8.40 -1.10 0.40
C PHE A 42 7.64 -2.40 0.15
N GLY A 43 8.26 -3.38 -0.51
CA GLY A 43 7.63 -4.66 -0.82
C GLY A 43 6.88 -4.70 -2.15
N GLY A 44 7.04 -3.69 -3.02
CA GLY A 44 6.56 -3.74 -4.39
C GLY A 44 7.25 -4.86 -5.18
N ILE A 45 6.47 -5.65 -5.90
CA ILE A 45 6.96 -6.77 -6.72
C ILE A 45 6.44 -6.62 -8.15
N GLU A 46 7.26 -7.04 -9.12
CA GLU A 46 6.79 -7.19 -10.50
C GLU A 46 6.05 -8.50 -10.67
N ILE A 47 4.92 -8.45 -11.35
CA ILE A 47 4.09 -9.61 -11.66
C ILE A 47 3.72 -9.62 -13.14
N SER A 48 3.51 -10.81 -13.69
CA SER A 48 2.99 -10.94 -15.05
C SER A 48 1.61 -10.28 -15.18
N ARG A 49 1.30 -9.75 -16.37
CA ARG A 49 -0.03 -9.19 -16.69
C ARG A 49 -1.17 -10.15 -16.38
N ARG A 50 -0.98 -11.45 -16.64
CA ARG A 50 -1.98 -12.49 -16.31
C ARG A 50 -2.19 -12.61 -14.81
N HIS A 51 -1.12 -12.53 -14.02
CA HIS A 51 -1.22 -12.55 -12.56
C HIS A 51 -1.95 -11.31 -12.05
N TYR A 52 -1.58 -10.13 -12.55
CA TYR A 52 -2.25 -8.87 -12.23
C TYR A 52 -3.77 -8.94 -12.46
N HIS A 53 -4.23 -9.41 -13.63
CA HIS A 53 -5.66 -9.50 -13.92
C HIS A 53 -6.42 -10.44 -12.96
N ARG A 54 -5.78 -11.52 -12.48
CA ARG A 54 -6.39 -12.39 -11.45
C ARG A 54 -6.54 -11.66 -10.12
N LEU A 55 -5.48 -10.99 -9.66
CA LEU A 55 -5.52 -10.21 -8.42
C LEU A 55 -6.52 -9.05 -8.50
N LEU A 56 -6.61 -8.39 -9.66
CA LEU A 56 -7.57 -7.32 -9.89
C LEU A 56 -9.01 -7.84 -9.82
N ALA A 57 -9.31 -8.94 -10.51
CA ALA A 57 -10.65 -9.54 -10.47
C ALA A 57 -11.03 -9.96 -9.04
N GLU A 58 -10.10 -10.53 -8.28
CA GLU A 58 -10.29 -10.82 -6.86
C GLU A 58 -10.54 -9.53 -6.06
N ALA A 59 -9.68 -8.51 -6.20
CA ALA A 59 -9.78 -7.27 -5.44
C ALA A 59 -11.11 -6.53 -5.66
N LEU A 60 -11.65 -6.57 -6.88
CA LEU A 60 -12.94 -5.97 -7.24
C LEU A 60 -14.14 -6.67 -6.57
N SER A 61 -13.98 -7.92 -6.10
CA SER A 61 -15.03 -8.62 -5.36
C SER A 61 -15.18 -8.17 -3.90
N TYR A 62 -14.20 -7.41 -3.38
CA TYR A 62 -14.23 -6.89 -2.02
C TYR A 62 -14.72 -5.44 -2.00
N ARG A 63 -15.50 -5.12 -0.97
CA ARG A 63 -15.84 -3.74 -0.66
C ARG A 63 -14.68 -3.08 0.07
N ALA A 64 -14.18 -1.98 -0.47
CA ALA A 64 -13.18 -1.13 0.18
C ALA A 64 -13.74 0.28 0.42
N VAL A 65 -13.27 0.95 1.47
CA VAL A 65 -13.67 2.31 1.84
C VAL A 65 -12.40 3.14 2.06
N PHE A 66 -12.24 4.20 1.29
CA PHE A 66 -11.16 5.16 1.52
C PHE A 66 -11.63 6.24 2.49
N SER A 67 -11.33 6.06 3.79
CA SER A 67 -11.64 7.05 4.80
C SER A 67 -10.62 8.20 4.78
N SER A 68 -11.11 9.43 4.92
CA SER A 68 -10.26 10.60 5.15
C SER A 68 -9.68 10.61 6.57
N THR A 69 -10.36 9.94 7.52
CA THR A 69 -9.94 9.77 8.92
C THR A 69 -9.31 8.38 9.11
N LEU A 70 -8.14 8.34 9.75
CA LEU A 70 -7.64 7.10 10.34
C LEU A 70 -8.54 6.78 11.54
N PRO A 71 -8.96 5.51 11.75
CA PRO A 71 -9.71 5.13 12.93
C PRO A 71 -8.96 5.61 14.19
N GLU A 72 -9.63 6.27 15.13
CA GLU A 72 -8.97 6.81 16.34
C GLU A 72 -8.38 5.70 17.24
N ASP A 73 -8.87 4.47 17.09
CA ASP A 73 -8.34 3.22 17.65
C ASP A 73 -7.07 2.72 16.96
N ALA A 74 -6.69 3.29 15.80
CA ALA A 74 -5.36 3.17 15.23
C ALA A 74 -4.34 4.13 15.87
N GLY A 75 -4.45 4.33 17.20
CA GLY A 75 -3.39 4.89 18.04
C GLY A 75 -2.12 4.04 18.11
N GLY A 76 -2.01 2.99 17.29
CA GLY A 76 -0.80 2.21 17.09
C GLY A 76 -0.08 2.69 15.83
N ASP A 77 1.14 3.19 16.04
CA ASP A 77 2.22 3.31 15.06
C ASP A 77 1.88 2.79 13.63
N PRO A 78 1.86 3.65 12.59
CA PRO A 78 1.72 3.22 11.19
C PRO A 78 2.70 2.11 10.79
N LEU A 79 3.87 2.01 11.43
CA LEU A 79 4.80 0.90 11.25
C LEU A 79 4.30 -0.41 11.85
N ALA A 80 3.52 -0.41 12.94
CA ALA A 80 2.95 -1.62 13.52
C ALA A 80 1.97 -2.32 12.55
N VAL A 81 1.19 -1.55 11.78
CA VAL A 81 0.34 -2.08 10.69
C VAL A 81 1.17 -2.73 9.59
N LEU A 82 2.39 -2.26 9.35
CA LEU A 82 3.32 -2.86 8.38
C LEU A 82 4.04 -4.10 8.97
N GLN A 83 4.41 -4.08 10.25
CA GLN A 83 5.16 -5.13 10.94
C GLN A 83 4.32 -6.37 11.30
N SER A 84 3.00 -6.26 11.38
CA SER A 84 2.10 -7.41 11.61
C SER A 84 2.10 -8.45 10.48
N SER A 85 2.87 -8.21 9.42
CA SER A 85 3.03 -9.06 8.23
C SER A 85 4.30 -9.93 8.27
N THR A 86 5.10 -9.89 9.34
CA THR A 86 6.43 -10.55 9.41
C THR A 86 6.46 -11.86 10.21
N LEU A 87 5.31 -12.48 10.50
CA LEU A 87 5.28 -13.80 11.15
C LEU A 87 4.43 -14.80 10.35
N THR A 88 4.99 -16.00 10.20
CA THR A 88 4.55 -17.22 9.47
C THR A 88 4.94 -17.24 7.98
N SER A 89 5.79 -18.13 7.48
CA SER A 89 6.36 -19.39 7.98
C SER A 89 7.76 -19.63 7.40
#